data_AF-A0A7J8LBF8-F1
#
_entry.id   AF-A0A7J8LBF8-F1
#
_cell.length_a   1.000
_cell.length_b   1.000
_cell.length_c   1.000
_cell.angle_alpha   90.00
_cell.angle_beta   90.00
_cell.angle_gamma   90.00
#
_symmetry.space_group_name_H-M   'P 1'
#
loop_
_entity.id
_entity.type
_entity.pdbx_description
1 polymer ?
#
loop_
_entity_poly.entity_id
_entity_poly.type
_entity_poly.pdbx_seq_one_letter_code
_entity_poly.pdbx_strand_id
1 'polypeptide(L)'
;MEYAVQVETYTLSKANNLVLNVDGAIGSLFLDLLAGSGMFSKQEIDEIVEIGYLNGLFVLARSIGLIGHTFDQKRLKQPLYRHPWEDVLYTK
;
A
#
# COMPACT_ATOMS: atom_id res chain seq x y z
N MET A 1 8.17 14.74 0.20
CA MET A 1 6.98 14.91 1.09
C MET A 1 6.32 16.26 0.97
N GLU A 2 7.07 17.37 0.99
CA GLU A 2 6.48 18.73 0.91
C GLU A 2 5.57 18.90 -0.32
N TYR A 3 6.00 18.42 -1.48
CA TYR A 3 5.19 18.42 -2.69
C TYR A 3 3.89 17.62 -2.54
N ALA A 4 3.94 16.45 -1.91
CA ALA A 4 2.75 15.61 -1.70
C ALA A 4 1.72 16.29 -0.79
N VAL A 5 2.17 16.99 0.26
CA VAL A 5 1.27 17.77 1.17
C VAL A 5 0.65 18.97 0.46
N GLN A 6 1.39 19.63 -0.45
CA GLN A 6 0.82 20.70 -1.27
C GLN A 6 -0.27 20.17 -2.21
N VAL A 7 -0.03 19.00 -2.82
CA VAL A 7 -1.04 18.33 -3.67
C VAL A 7 -2.27 17.94 -2.83
N GLU A 8 -2.08 17.38 -1.63
CA GLU A 8 -3.18 17.08 -0.71
C GLU A 8 -4.00 18.33 -0.35
N THR A 9 -3.33 19.43 -0.03
CA THR A 9 -3.99 20.71 0.28
C THR A 9 -4.88 21.16 -0.88
N TYR A 10 -4.38 20.99 -2.11
CA TYR A 10 -5.16 21.27 -3.31
C TYR A 10 -6.32 20.29 -3.53
N THR A 11 -6.12 18.98 -3.36
CA THR A 11 -7.18 17.98 -3.57
C THR A 11 -8.29 18.10 -2.53
N LEU A 12 -7.96 18.46 -1.29
CA LEU A 12 -8.93 18.75 -0.24
C LEU A 12 -9.82 19.96 -0.54
N SER A 13 -9.37 20.91 -1.37
CA SER A 13 -10.23 21.98 -1.87
C SER A 13 -11.34 21.48 -2.82
N LYS A 14 -11.20 20.27 -3.36
CA LYS A 14 -12.18 19.63 -4.26
C LYS A 14 -13.12 18.69 -3.51
N ALA A 15 -12.58 17.85 -2.64
CA ALA A 15 -13.37 16.99 -1.78
C ALA A 15 -12.57 16.53 -0.54
N ASN A 16 -13.24 16.50 0.61
CA ASN A 16 -12.62 16.20 1.90
C ASN A 16 -12.05 14.78 2.05
N ASN A 17 -12.46 13.85 1.17
CA ASN A 17 -11.99 12.46 1.19
C ASN A 17 -10.76 12.23 0.31
N LEU A 18 -10.29 13.23 -0.43
CA LEU A 18 -9.10 13.14 -1.28
C LEU A 18 -7.82 13.47 -0.48
N VAL A 19 -7.68 12.79 0.65
CA VAL A 19 -6.50 12.86 1.53
C VAL A 19 -5.33 12.07 0.93
N LEU A 20 -4.11 12.41 1.34
CA LEU A 20 -2.92 11.59 1.08
C LEU A 20 -3.05 10.29 1.87
N ASN A 21 -3.31 9.19 1.18
CA ASN A 21 -3.42 7.89 1.81
C ASN A 21 -2.05 7.36 2.28
N VAL A 22 -2.08 6.28 3.06
CA VAL A 22 -0.86 5.66 3.61
C VAL A 22 0.10 5.18 2.53
N ASP A 23 -0.40 4.66 1.40
CA ASP A 23 0.44 4.19 0.30
C ASP A 23 1.20 5.36 -0.35
N GLY A 24 0.51 6.47 -0.61
CA GLY A 24 1.08 7.69 -1.16
C GLY A 24 2.08 8.35 -0.21
N ALA A 25 1.81 8.32 1.10
CA ALA A 25 2.72 8.80 2.13
C ALA A 25 3.99 7.94 2.21
N ILE A 26 3.86 6.60 2.23
CA ILE A 26 5.01 5.68 2.24
C ILE A 26 5.87 5.89 1.00
N GLY A 27 5.27 5.92 -0.20
CA GLY A 27 6.02 6.13 -1.45
C GLY A 27 6.78 7.46 -1.46
N SER A 28 6.11 8.55 -1.06
CA SER A 28 6.72 9.88 -1.02
C SER A 28 7.85 9.98 0.03
N LEU A 29 7.69 9.38 1.21
CA LEU A 29 8.73 9.33 2.24
C LEU A 29 9.92 8.47 1.83
N PHE A 30 9.68 7.36 1.12
CA PHE A 30 10.77 6.48 0.69
C PHE A 30 11.64 7.14 -0.38
N LEU A 31 11.03 7.90 -1.29
CA LEU A 31 11.77 8.73 -2.25
C LEU A 31 12.61 9.81 -1.55
N ASP A 32 12.03 10.51 -0.58
CA ASP A 32 12.75 11.49 0.22
C ASP A 32 13.92 10.84 0.98
N LEU A 33 13.73 9.62 1.52
CA LEU A 33 14.77 8.87 2.21
C LEU A 33 15.93 8.52 1.26
N LEU A 34 15.63 7.99 0.07
CA LEU A 34 16.65 7.63 -0.91
C LEU A 34 17.44 8.87 -1.36
N ALA A 35 16.74 9.94 -1.71
CA ALA A 35 17.35 11.20 -2.15
C ALA A 35 18.13 11.90 -1.03
N GLY A 36 17.60 11.88 0.20
CA GLY A 36 18.20 12.51 1.37
C GLY A 36 19.36 11.71 1.99
N SER A 37 19.50 10.43 1.66
CA SER A 37 20.58 9.57 2.18
C SER A 37 21.97 9.97 1.69
N GLY A 38 22.07 10.63 0.53
CA GLY A 38 23.33 10.93 -0.14
C GLY A 38 24.10 9.70 -0.63
N MET A 39 23.51 8.51 -0.53
CA MET A 39 24.14 7.23 -0.90
C MET A 39 23.85 6.81 -2.34
N PHE A 40 22.84 7.40 -2.98
CA PHE A 40 22.38 7.03 -4.30
C PHE A 40 22.37 8.25 -5.23
N SER A 41 22.80 8.05 -6.47
CA SER A 41 22.57 8.98 -7.57
C SER A 41 21.11 8.99 -7.99
N LYS A 42 20.69 10.04 -8.70
CA LYS A 42 19.31 10.15 -9.19
C LYS A 42 18.94 8.97 -10.10
N GLN A 43 19.86 8.55 -10.96
CA GLN A 43 19.68 7.42 -11.87
C GLN A 43 19.45 6.10 -11.10
N GLU A 44 20.23 5.84 -10.05
CA GLU A 44 20.05 4.65 -9.21
C GLU A 44 18.70 4.67 -8.48
N ILE A 45 18.25 5.84 -8.01
CA ILE A 45 16.94 5.99 -7.38
C ILE A 45 15.82 5.68 -8.38
N ASP A 46 15.91 6.24 -9.59
CA ASP A 46 14.93 5.99 -10.66
C ASP A 46 14.89 4.50 -11.02
N GLU A 47 16.04 3.82 -11.12
CA GLU A 47 16.11 2.37 -11.34
C GLU A 47 15.49 1.56 -10.20
N ILE A 48 15.76 1.90 -8.93
CA ILE A 48 15.18 1.23 -7.75
C ILE A 48 13.64 1.32 -7.77
N VAL A 49 13.10 2.47 -8.19
CA VAL A 49 11.66 2.67 -8.31
C VAL A 49 11.10 1.85 -9.47
N GLU A 50 11.76 1.86 -10.62
CA GLU A 50 11.33 1.17 -11.84
C GLU A 50 11.28 -0.36 -11.66
N ILE A 51 12.26 -0.95 -10.98
CA ILE A 51 12.24 -2.40 -10.68
C ILE A 51 11.13 -2.80 -9.70
N GLY A 52 10.42 -1.83 -9.12
CA GLY A 52 9.29 -2.08 -8.22
C GLY A 52 9.70 -2.44 -6.80
N TYR A 53 10.79 -1.87 -6.28
CA TYR A 53 11.26 -2.14 -4.91
C TYR A 53 10.18 -1.90 -3.84
N LEU A 54 9.36 -0.86 -4.00
CA LEU A 54 8.22 -0.58 -3.09
C LEU A 54 7.16 -1.68 -3.08
N ASN A 55 6.97 -2.40 -4.20
CA ASN A 55 6.08 -3.56 -4.24
C ASN A 55 6.63 -4.69 -3.36
N GLY A 56 7.95 -4.93 -3.41
CA GLY A 56 8.62 -5.91 -2.56
C GLY A 56 8.48 -5.59 -1.07
N LEU A 57 8.65 -4.32 -0.70
CA LEU A 57 8.43 -3.86 0.68
C LEU A 57 6.99 -4.12 1.15
N PHE A 58 6.00 -3.81 0.32
CA PHE A 58 4.59 -4.05 0.63
C PHE A 58 4.28 -5.55 0.78
N VAL A 59 4.76 -6.38 -0.15
CA VAL A 59 4.57 -7.85 -0.09
C VAL A 59 5.15 -8.43 1.20
N LEU A 60 6.34 -8.00 1.59
CA LEU A 60 6.98 -8.46 2.83
C LEU A 60 6.15 -8.09 4.06
N ALA A 61 5.75 -6.83 4.18
CA ALA A 61 4.97 -6.35 5.31
C ALA A 61 3.60 -7.04 5.40
N ARG A 62 2.90 -7.21 4.27
CA ARG A 62 1.58 -7.86 4.23
C ARG A 62 1.66 -9.36 4.51
N SER A 63 2.77 -10.02 4.17
CA SER A 63 2.98 -11.45 4.45
C SER A 63 2.91 -11.75 5.96
N ILE A 64 3.39 -10.84 6.82
CA ILE A 64 3.25 -10.98 8.28
C ILE A 64 1.77 -11.09 8.68
N GLY A 65 0.93 -10.21 8.14
CA GLY A 65 -0.51 -10.22 8.39
C GLY A 65 -1.20 -11.47 7.82
N LEU A 66 -0.83 -11.91 6.62
CA LEU A 66 -1.36 -13.13 6.00
C LEU A 66 -1.04 -14.38 6.84
N ILE A 67 0.19 -14.49 7.33
CA ILE A 67 0.60 -15.57 8.24
C ILE A 67 -0.19 -15.49 9.55
N GLY A 68 -0.32 -14.29 10.13
CA GLY A 68 -1.12 -14.05 11.33
C GLY A 68 -2.58 -14.50 11.18
N HIS A 69 -3.26 -14.09 10.10
CA HIS A 69 -4.63 -14.53 9.81
C HIS A 69 -4.72 -16.03 9.62
N THR A 70 -3.74 -16.66 8.96
CA THR A 70 -3.71 -18.11 8.77
C THR A 70 -3.69 -18.85 10.11
N PHE A 71 -2.85 -18.41 11.07
CA PHE A 71 -2.82 -19.00 12.40
C PHE A 71 -4.06 -18.69 13.22
N ASP A 72 -4.62 -17.49 13.07
CA ASP A 72 -5.84 -17.12 13.77
C ASP A 72 -7.04 -18.00 13.36
N GLN A 73 -7.21 -18.25 12.06
CA GLN A 73 -8.26 -19.16 11.55
C GLN A 73 -8.10 -20.58 12.09
N LYS A 74 -6.85 -21.09 12.17
CA LYS A 74 -6.56 -22.40 12.78
C LYS A 74 -6.86 -22.42 14.27
N ARG A 75 -6.47 -21.38 15.01
CA ARG A 75 -6.73 -21.22 16.45
C ARG A 75 -8.23 -21.22 16.75
N LEU A 76 -9.01 -20.51 15.94
CA LEU A 76 -10.46 -20.40 16.05
C LEU A 76 -11.23 -21.62 15.51
N LYS A 77 -10.54 -22.59 14.90
CA LYS A 77 -11.14 -23.79 14.28
C LYS A 77 -12.27 -23.46 13.30
N GLN A 78 -12.05 -22.44 12.47
CA GLN A 78 -13.06 -21.94 11.55
C GLN A 78 -13.43 -23.01 10.50
N PRO A 79 -14.74 -23.15 10.16
CA PRO A 79 -15.20 -24.13 9.18
C PRO A 79 -14.83 -23.71 7.75
N LEU A 80 -15.08 -24.60 6.79
CA LEU A 80 -14.90 -24.30 5.38
C LEU A 80 -15.84 -23.15 4.96
N TYR A 81 -15.28 -22.13 4.31
CA TYR A 81 -16.04 -21.00 3.81
C TYR A 81 -16.77 -21.35 2.51
N ARG A 82 -18.06 -20.99 2.43
CA ARG A 82 -18.86 -20.98 1.20
C ARG A 82 -19.51 -19.61 1.09
N HIS A 83 -19.32 -18.94 -0.04
CA HIS A 83 -19.88 -17.60 -0.25
C HIS A 83 -21.42 -17.66 -0.35
N PRO A 84 -22.17 -16.75 0.29
CA PRO A 84 -23.62 -16.72 0.22
C PRO A 84 -24.13 -16.49 -1.20
N TRP A 85 -25.29 -17.06 -1.53
CA TRP A 85 -25.84 -16.96 -2.89
C TRP A 85 -26.50 -15.61 -3.15
N GLU A 86 -27.05 -15.00 -2.10
CA GLU A 86 -27.66 -13.68 -2.10
C GLU A 86 -26.67 -12.55 -2.46
N ASP A 87 -25.38 -12.76 -2.18
CA ASP A 87 -24.31 -11.82 -2.51
C ASP A 87 -23.76 -12.01 -3.95
N VAL A 88 -24.28 -13.00 -4.69
CA VAL A 88 -23.88 -13.27 -6.08
C VAL A 88 -25.03 -12.91 -7.03
N LEU A 89 -24.79 -11.93 -7.89
CA LEU A 89 -25.72 -11.59 -8.95
C LEU A 89 -25.64 -12.63 -10.08
N TYR A 90 -26.63 -13.52 -10.13
CA TYR A 90 -26.80 -14.47 -11.24
C TYR A 90 -27.64 -13.84 -12.35
N THR A 91 -26.99 -13.39 -13.43
CA THR A 91 -27.67 -12.94 -14.65
C THR A 91 -27.85 -14.11 -15.62
N LYS A 92 -28.90 -14.06 -16.45
CA LYS A 92 -29.11 -15.04 -17.53
C LYS A 92 -28.14 -14.83 -18.68
#